data_AF-A0A9Q3GCV8-F1
#
_entry.id   AF-A0A9Q3GCV8-F1
#
_cell.length_a   1.000
_cell.length_b   1.000
_cell.length_c   1.000
_cell.angle_alpha   90.00
_cell.angle_beta   90.00
_cell.angle_gamma   90.00
#
_symmetry.space_group_name_H-M   'P 1'
#
loop_
_entity.id
_entity.type
_entity.pdbx_description
1 polymer ?
#
loop_
_entity_poly.entity_id
_entity_poly.type
_entity_poly.pdbx_seq_one_letter_code
_entity_poly.pdbx_strand_id
1 'polypeptide(L)'
;MPPLSRDPYVTPLSPKPPRFIVKSKITHEGFEVIKFGPPGWLSKEEKSLLMSFIVLKGKDITFSEEERGLLKHSYGKPYTIPVIPHTPFQKKKIPIPKPILPQLIELIR
;
A
#
# COMPACT_ATOMS: atom_id res chain seq x y z
N MET A 1 -17.57 -16.85 4.48
CA MET A 1 -16.55 -16.47 3.46
C MET A 1 -17.18 -16.67 2.10
N PRO A 2 -17.07 -15.71 1.15
CA PRO A 2 -17.48 -15.98 -0.22
C PRO A 2 -16.69 -17.18 -0.77
N PRO A 3 -17.30 -18.05 -1.59
CA PRO A 3 -16.60 -19.19 -2.17
C PRO A 3 -15.40 -18.69 -2.98
N LEU A 4 -14.27 -19.41 -2.90
CA LEU A 4 -13.09 -19.16 -3.72
C LEU A 4 -13.46 -19.43 -5.18
N SER A 5 -14.01 -18.41 -5.85
CA SER A 5 -14.51 -18.46 -7.23
C SER A 5 -13.40 -18.64 -8.28
N ARG A 6 -12.14 -18.47 -7.86
CA ARG A 6 -10.97 -18.71 -8.72
C ARG A 6 -10.52 -20.16 -8.57
N ASP A 7 -10.73 -20.93 -9.62
CA ASP A 7 -10.00 -22.17 -9.84
C ASP A 7 -8.51 -21.83 -10.12
N PRO A 8 -7.57 -22.24 -9.25
CA PRO A 8 -6.15 -21.92 -9.40
C PRO A 8 -5.52 -22.54 -10.65
N TYR A 9 -6.18 -23.51 -11.29
CA TYR A 9 -5.68 -24.22 -12.48
C TYR A 9 -6.08 -23.56 -13.81
N VAL A 10 -6.95 -22.54 -13.81
CA VAL A 10 -7.40 -21.85 -15.05
C VAL A 10 -6.30 -20.97 -15.66
N THR A 11 -5.24 -20.64 -14.91
CA THR A 11 -4.04 -20.03 -15.49
C THR A 11 -3.01 -21.12 -15.79
N PRO A 12 -2.88 -21.62 -17.04
CA PRO A 12 -1.90 -22.66 -17.34
C PRO A 12 -0.48 -22.09 -17.17
N LEU A 13 0.24 -22.62 -16.18
CA LEU A 13 1.68 -22.42 -16.09
C LEU A 13 2.35 -23.39 -17.06
N SER A 14 3.13 -22.84 -17.99
CA SER A 14 3.94 -23.67 -18.88
C SER A 14 5.02 -24.37 -18.05
N PRO A 15 5.16 -25.71 -18.13
CA PRO A 15 6.24 -26.45 -17.45
C PRO A 15 7.64 -25.98 -17.88
N LYS A 16 7.73 -25.44 -19.10
CA LYS A 16 8.93 -24.76 -19.61
C LYS A 16 8.61 -23.28 -19.74
N PRO A 17 8.94 -22.46 -18.73
CA PRO A 17 8.67 -21.04 -18.82
C PRO A 17 9.49 -20.41 -19.96
N PRO A 18 8.92 -19.44 -20.70
CA PRO A 18 9.72 -18.67 -21.65
C PRO A 18 10.85 -17.94 -20.93
N ARG A 19 11.93 -17.62 -21.66
CA ARG A 19 13.03 -16.83 -21.11
C ARG A 19 12.46 -15.54 -20.52
N PHE A 20 12.95 -15.19 -19.34
CA PHE A 20 12.47 -14.07 -18.56
C PHE A 20 12.43 -12.77 -19.38
N ILE A 21 11.25 -12.14 -19.44
CA ILE A 21 11.05 -10.82 -20.02
C ILE A 21 10.61 -9.91 -18.88
N VAL A 22 11.44 -8.92 -18.57
CA VAL A 22 11.12 -7.83 -17.63
C VAL A 22 9.79 -7.21 -18.06
N LYS A 23 8.81 -7.19 -17.16
CA LYS A 23 7.54 -6.48 -17.38
C LYS A 23 7.47 -5.30 -16.43
N SER A 24 7.13 -4.14 -16.97
CA SER A 24 6.94 -2.81 -16.35
C SER A 24 7.26 -2.63 -14.85
N LYS A 25 6.56 -3.30 -13.91
CA LYS A 25 6.78 -3.10 -12.46
C LYS A 25 7.87 -4.00 -11.84
N ILE A 26 8.29 -5.06 -12.52
CA ILE A 26 9.23 -6.06 -11.98
C ILE A 26 10.58 -5.91 -12.69
N THR A 27 11.55 -5.31 -12.01
CA THR A 27 12.94 -5.15 -12.47
C THR A 27 13.80 -6.36 -12.12
N HIS A 28 14.94 -6.52 -12.81
CA HIS A 28 15.93 -7.53 -12.47
C HIS A 28 16.46 -7.37 -11.04
N GLU A 29 16.71 -6.13 -10.61
CA GLU A 29 17.14 -5.76 -9.26
C GLU A 29 16.15 -6.23 -8.19
N GLY A 30 14.85 -6.15 -8.46
CA GLY A 30 13.82 -6.65 -7.55
C GLY A 30 13.95 -8.14 -7.26
N PHE A 31 14.36 -8.95 -8.25
CA PHE A 31 14.57 -10.39 -8.06
C PHE A 31 15.84 -10.74 -7.29
N GLU A 32 16.85 -9.88 -7.29
CA GLU A 32 18.05 -10.07 -6.49
C GLU A 32 17.76 -9.86 -5.00
N VAL A 33 16.82 -8.96 -4.69
CA VAL A 33 16.36 -8.71 -3.31
C VAL A 33 15.46 -9.84 -2.79
N ILE A 34 14.72 -10.52 -3.67
CA ILE A 34 13.80 -11.59 -3.27
C ILE A 34 14.59 -12.81 -2.77
N LYS A 35 14.47 -13.09 -1.46
CA LYS A 35 14.99 -14.31 -0.84
C LYS A 35 13.97 -15.43 -0.98
N PHE A 36 14.25 -16.38 -1.86
CA PHE A 36 13.38 -17.53 -2.12
C PHE A 36 13.48 -18.67 -1.10
N GLY A 37 14.36 -18.53 -0.10
CA GLY A 37 14.59 -19.55 0.92
C GLY A 37 16.09 -19.79 1.17
N PRO A 38 16.42 -20.79 2.00
CA PRO A 38 17.81 -21.21 2.23
C PRO A 38 18.45 -21.79 0.95
N PRO A 39 19.80 -21.84 0.88
CA PRO A 39 20.48 -22.42 -0.27
C PRO A 39 20.06 -23.89 -0.48
N GLY A 40 19.73 -24.26 -1.71
CA GLY A 40 19.25 -25.61 -2.05
C GLY A 40 17.74 -25.84 -1.90
N TRP A 41 16.97 -24.84 -1.44
CA TRP A 41 15.51 -24.96 -1.33
C TRP A 41 14.80 -25.09 -2.67
N LEU A 42 15.26 -24.36 -3.70
CA LEU A 42 14.74 -24.43 -5.06
C LEU A 42 15.83 -24.90 -6.02
N SER A 43 15.47 -25.81 -6.92
CA SER A 43 16.26 -26.07 -8.13
C SER A 43 16.29 -24.85 -9.05
N LYS A 44 17.22 -24.86 -10.01
CA LYS A 44 17.35 -23.77 -10.99
C LYS A 44 16.08 -23.65 -11.85
N GLU A 45 15.47 -24.78 -12.20
CA GLU A 45 14.24 -24.86 -12.97
C GLU A 45 13.04 -24.32 -12.16
N GLU A 46 12.89 -24.72 -10.90
CA GLU A 46 11.82 -24.25 -10.02
C GLU A 46 11.92 -22.75 -9.77
N LYS A 47 13.14 -22.24 -9.53
CA LYS A 47 13.37 -20.80 -9.39
C LYS A 47 12.95 -20.05 -10.65
N SER A 48 13.27 -20.58 -11.83
CA SER A 48 12.86 -19.99 -13.11
C SER A 48 11.33 -20.02 -13.29
N LEU A 49 10.67 -21.10 -12.90
CA LEU A 49 9.21 -21.23 -12.96
C LEU A 49 8.54 -20.21 -12.03
N LEU A 50 9.03 -20.09 -10.80
CA LEU A 50 8.51 -19.15 -9.81
C LEU A 50 8.70 -17.69 -10.26
N MET A 51 9.86 -17.35 -10.82
CA MET A 51 10.10 -16.04 -11.43
C MET A 51 9.10 -15.75 -12.55
N SER A 52 8.83 -16.74 -13.42
CA SER A 52 7.86 -16.58 -14.50
C SER A 52 6.43 -16.37 -13.99
N PHE A 53 6.06 -17.05 -12.90
CA PHE A 53 4.77 -16.89 -12.23
C PHE A 53 4.64 -15.49 -11.64
N ILE A 54 5.67 -15.00 -10.95
CA ILE A 54 5.70 -13.65 -10.38
C ILE A 54 5.56 -12.60 -11.49
N VAL A 55 6.22 -12.77 -12.63
CA VAL A 55 6.04 -11.87 -13.79
C VAL A 55 4.62 -11.92 -14.34
N LEU A 56 4.02 -13.12 -14.44
CA LEU A 56 2.67 -13.31 -14.96
C LEU A 56 1.62 -12.67 -14.05
N LYS A 57 1.76 -12.84 -12.74
CA LYS A 57 0.88 -12.27 -11.71
C LYS A 57 1.39 -10.94 -11.15
N GLY A 58 2.39 -10.35 -11.80
CA GLY A 58 3.12 -9.20 -11.28
C GLY A 58 2.26 -7.99 -11.00
N LYS A 59 1.18 -7.80 -11.76
CA LYS A 59 0.22 -6.71 -11.51
C LYS A 59 -0.47 -6.84 -10.15
N ASP A 60 -0.74 -8.06 -9.70
CA ASP A 60 -1.46 -8.33 -8.45
C ASP A 60 -0.51 -8.48 -7.25
N ILE A 61 0.77 -8.83 -7.51
CA ILE A 61 1.78 -9.09 -6.48
C ILE A 61 2.70 -7.88 -6.24
N THR A 62 3.00 -7.12 -7.29
CA THR A 62 4.01 -6.05 -7.22
C THR A 62 3.38 -4.76 -6.71
N PHE A 63 4.01 -4.22 -5.68
CA PHE A 63 3.56 -3.03 -4.99
C PHE A 63 4.50 -1.85 -5.26
N SER A 64 3.95 -0.70 -5.66
CA SER A 64 4.66 0.56 -5.83
C SER A 64 4.53 1.45 -4.58
N GLU A 65 5.46 2.37 -4.36
CA GLU A 65 5.33 3.39 -3.31
C GLU A 65 4.11 4.29 -3.49
N GLU A 66 3.64 4.44 -4.73
CA GLU A 66 2.40 5.17 -5.07
C GLU A 66 1.15 4.48 -4.49
N GLU A 67 1.24 3.17 -4.22
CA GLU A 67 0.14 2.35 -3.70
C GLU A 67 0.15 2.31 -2.15
N ARG A 68 0.98 3.13 -1.49
CA ARG A 68 1.16 3.18 -0.04
C ARG A 68 -0.11 3.59 0.69
N GLY A 69 -0.49 2.76 1.66
CA GLY A 69 -1.75 2.87 2.41
C GLY A 69 -2.85 1.88 1.96
N LEU A 70 -2.72 1.25 0.79
CA LEU A 70 -3.68 0.23 0.33
C LEU A 70 -3.47 -1.15 0.97
N LEU A 71 -2.23 -1.47 1.35
CA LEU A 71 -1.93 -2.74 2.00
C LEU A 71 -2.38 -2.74 3.45
N LYS A 72 -2.80 -3.92 3.92
CA LYS A 72 -3.03 -4.15 5.35
C LYS A 72 -1.74 -3.82 6.14
N HIS A 73 -1.89 -3.18 7.28
CA HIS A 73 -0.77 -2.77 8.15
C HIS A 73 0.15 -3.91 8.60
N SER A 74 -0.30 -5.18 8.52
CA SER A 74 0.56 -6.34 8.79
C SER A 74 1.62 -6.57 7.72
N TYR A 75 1.38 -6.11 6.48
CA TYR A 75 2.25 -6.38 5.33
C TYR A 75 3.09 -5.16 4.93
N GLY A 76 2.60 -3.94 5.15
CA GLY A 76 3.27 -2.70 4.77
C GLY A 76 3.42 -1.75 5.94
N LYS A 77 4.43 -0.87 5.86
CA LYS A 77 4.58 0.22 6.83
C LYS A 77 3.38 1.17 6.77
N PRO A 78 2.93 1.73 7.90
CA PRO A 78 1.94 2.81 7.90
C PRO A 78 2.37 3.93 6.95
N TYR A 79 1.40 4.52 6.26
CA TYR A 79 1.63 5.77 5.56
C TYR A 79 1.63 6.90 6.58
N THR A 80 2.73 7.65 6.65
CA THR A 80 2.80 8.88 7.47
C THR A 80 2.47 10.04 6.55
N ILE A 81 1.31 10.65 6.74
CA ILE A 81 0.96 11.89 6.05
C ILE A 81 1.92 12.97 6.57
N PRO A 82 2.68 13.65 5.70
CA PRO A 82 3.52 14.75 6.14
C PRO A 82 2.62 15.85 6.71
N VAL A 83 2.77 16.15 7.99
CA VAL A 83 2.04 17.22 8.65
C VAL A 83 2.84 18.52 8.52
N ILE A 84 2.19 19.55 7.99
CA ILE A 84 2.73 20.91 8.02
C ILE A 84 2.29 21.52 9.36
N PRO A 85 3.18 22.15 10.15
CA PRO A 85 2.76 22.81 11.37
C PRO A 85 1.80 23.95 11.02
N HIS A 86 0.53 23.79 11.39
CA HIS A 86 -0.47 24.83 11.23
C HIS A 86 -0.42 25.76 12.44
N THR A 87 -0.29 27.07 12.20
CA THR A 87 -0.53 28.06 13.24
C THR A 87 -2.01 27.98 13.61
N PRO A 88 -2.37 27.68 14.87
CA PRO A 88 -3.77 27.68 15.28
C PRO A 88 -4.34 29.08 15.04
N PHE A 89 -5.44 29.17 14.31
CA PHE A 89 -6.12 30.44 14.09
C PHE A 89 -6.88 30.84 15.35
N GLN A 90 -6.14 31.25 16.38
CA GLN A 90 -6.71 31.72 17.62
C GLN A 90 -7.02 33.21 17.50
N LYS A 91 -8.22 33.52 16.98
CA LYS A 91 -8.77 34.88 17.11
C LYS A 91 -8.94 35.18 18.59
N LYS A 92 -8.34 36.28 19.08
CA LYS A 92 -8.68 36.81 20.39
C LYS A 92 -10.19 37.09 20.43
N LYS A 93 -10.86 36.69 21.52
CA LYS A 93 -12.27 37.04 21.72
C LYS A 93 -12.39 38.55 21.66
N ILE A 94 -13.33 39.05 20.85
CA ILE A 94 -13.63 40.48 20.80
C ILE A 94 -14.17 40.87 22.19
N PRO A 95 -13.59 41.88 22.88
CA PRO A 95 -14.10 42.32 24.16
C PRO A 95 -15.55 42.79 24.02
N ILE A 96 -16.42 42.26 24.86
CA ILE A 96 -17.83 42.67 24.88
C ILE A 96 -17.93 43.94 25.72
N PRO A 97 -18.47 45.05 25.19
CA PRO A 97 -18.67 46.25 25.98
C PRO A 97 -19.59 45.99 27.17
N LYS A 98 -19.22 46.52 28.35
CA LYS A 98 -20.01 46.38 29.60
C LYS A 98 -21.49 46.76 29.45
N PRO A 99 -21.87 47.81 28.69
CA PRO A 99 -23.28 48.19 28.53
C PRO A 99 -24.13 47.14 27.80
N ILE A 100 -23.52 46.30 26.95
CA ILE A 100 -24.23 45.33 26.08
C ILE A 100 -24.27 43.93 26.71
N LEU A 101 -23.40 43.66 27.69
CA LEU A 101 -23.37 42.39 28.43
C LEU A 101 -24.75 41.93 28.95
N PRO A 102 -25.58 42.75 29.62
CA PRO A 102 -26.87 42.28 30.12
C PRO A 102 -27.82 41.82 29.01
N GLN A 103 -27.87 42.55 27.88
CA GLN A 103 -28.69 42.19 26.73
C GLN A 103 -28.23 40.88 26.09
N LEU A 104 -26.91 40.68 26.01
CA LEU A 104 -26.34 39.45 25.46
C LEU A 104 -26.57 38.25 26.38
N ILE A 105 -26.49 38.45 27.70
CA ILE A 105 -26.78 37.41 28.70
C ILE A 105 -28.25 37.00 28.62
N GLU A 106 -29.17 37.95 28.43
CA GLU A 106 -30.59 37.68 28.25
C GLU A 106 -30.87 36.92 26.95
N LEU A 107 -30.18 37.25 25.86
CA LEU A 107 -30.31 36.59 24.55
C LEU A 107 -29.82 35.12 24.55
N ILE A 108 -28.79 34.82 25.34
CA ILE A 108 -28.19 33.47 25.44
C ILE A 108 -29.00 32.55 26.38
N ARG A 109 -29.77 33.14 27.29
CA ARG A 109 -30.55 32.42 28.31
C ARG A 109 -31.80 31.77 27.73
#